data_AF-G6XL46-F1
#
_entry.id   AF-G6XL46-F1
#
_cell.length_a   1.000
_cell.length_b   1.000
_cell.length_c   1.000
_cell.angle_alpha   90.00
_cell.angle_beta   90.00
_cell.angle_gamma   90.00
#
_symmetry.space_group_name_H-M   'P 1'
#
loop_
_entity.id
_entity.type
_entity.pdbx_description
1 polymer ?
#
loop_
_entity_poly.entity_id
_entity_poly.type
_entity_poly.pdbx_seq_one_letter_code
_entity_poly.pdbx_strand_id
1 'polypeptide(L)'
;MMQGLAEDQTHSEPQTPKALIAAVIIMGVLIIFATFGLIGVVAYRFLHPHKTAPSPVMASLSSGATPRLALPLAEGEHITAVTSRPDGMMAITLSGPGQARLLLWSPEDGRIVSELDFASASRSGNQP
;
A
#
# COMPACT_ATOMS: atom_id res chain seq x y z
N MET A 1 24.48 -30.72 -52.98
CA MET A 1 23.13 -30.35 -52.50
C MET A 1 22.72 -31.38 -51.46
N MET A 2 22.04 -30.93 -50.40
CA MET A 2 21.39 -31.73 -49.33
C MET A 2 22.38 -32.35 -48.31
N GLN A 3 22.25 -32.20 -46.99
CA GLN A 3 21.15 -31.77 -46.12
C GLN A 3 21.71 -30.99 -44.93
N GLY A 4 21.19 -29.78 -44.72
CA GLY A 4 21.17 -29.19 -43.40
C GLY A 4 20.05 -29.83 -42.61
N LEU A 5 20.38 -30.53 -41.55
CA LEU A 5 19.47 -30.89 -40.47
C LEU A 5 20.27 -30.81 -39.17
N ALA A 6 20.57 -29.56 -38.81
CA ALA A 6 20.62 -29.16 -37.41
C ALA A 6 19.20 -29.33 -36.86
N GLU A 7 18.75 -30.57 -36.71
CA GLU A 7 17.58 -30.88 -35.91
C GLU A 7 18.11 -31.06 -34.50
N ASP A 8 18.20 -29.91 -33.84
CA ASP A 8 18.01 -29.76 -32.40
C ASP A 8 16.72 -30.49 -32.03
N GLN A 9 16.79 -31.81 -31.94
CA GLN A 9 15.72 -32.62 -31.39
C GLN A 9 15.76 -32.42 -29.88
N THR A 10 15.25 -31.27 -29.46
CA THR A 10 14.56 -31.10 -28.19
C THR A 10 13.42 -32.10 -28.18
N HIS A 11 13.77 -33.35 -27.87
CA HIS A 11 12.88 -34.48 -27.68
C HIS A 11 11.97 -34.14 -26.49
N SER A 12 10.88 -33.45 -26.79
CA SER A 12 9.81 -33.18 -25.84
C SER A 12 9.00 -34.47 -25.72
N GLU A 13 9.55 -35.42 -24.96
CA GLU A 13 8.81 -36.61 -24.55
C GLU A 13 7.51 -36.17 -23.86
N PRO A 14 6.35 -36.80 -24.13
CA PRO A 14 5.06 -36.31 -23.66
C PRO A 14 4.94 -36.48 -22.14
N GLN A 15 5.46 -35.53 -21.37
CA GLN A 15 5.43 -35.53 -19.90
C GLN A 15 4.15 -34.93 -19.33
N THR A 16 3.03 -35.02 -20.04
CA THR A 16 1.78 -34.36 -19.66
C THR A 16 1.21 -34.75 -18.29
N PRO A 17 1.43 -35.95 -17.70
CA PRO A 17 1.01 -36.20 -16.31
C PRO A 17 2.03 -35.72 -15.26
N LYS A 18 3.35 -35.80 -15.53
CA LYS A 18 4.38 -35.46 -14.53
C LYS A 18 4.67 -33.96 -14.48
N ALA A 19 4.59 -33.27 -15.60
CA ALA A 19 4.76 -31.82 -15.68
C ALA A 19 3.62 -31.09 -14.94
N LEU A 20 2.37 -31.58 -15.06
CA LEU A 20 1.25 -31.03 -14.29
C LEU A 20 1.43 -31.26 -12.78
N ILE A 21 1.85 -32.46 -12.37
CA ILE A 21 2.14 -32.74 -10.96
C ILE A 21 3.29 -31.86 -10.45
N ALA A 22 4.37 -31.71 -11.21
CA ALA A 22 5.49 -30.84 -10.86
C ALA A 22 5.05 -29.38 -10.73
N ALA A 23 4.22 -28.88 -11.66
CA ALA A 23 3.70 -27.52 -11.62
C ALA A 23 2.84 -27.28 -10.37
N VAL A 24 1.98 -28.22 -9.98
CA VAL A 24 1.15 -28.10 -8.77
C VAL A 24 2.01 -28.13 -7.51
N ILE A 25 3.03 -28.99 -7.46
CA ILE A 25 3.97 -29.03 -6.33
C ILE A 25 4.70 -27.68 -6.22
N ILE A 26 5.21 -27.15 -7.33
CA ILE A 26 5.87 -25.84 -7.36
C ILE A 26 4.90 -24.74 -6.90
N MET A 27 3.67 -24.72 -7.41
CA MET A 27 2.65 -23.75 -7.03
C MET A 27 2.33 -23.82 -5.53
N GLY A 28 2.13 -25.02 -4.98
CA GLY A 28 1.87 -25.21 -3.56
C GLY A 28 3.04 -24.76 -2.68
N VAL A 29 4.26 -25.12 -3.07
CA VAL A 29 5.49 -24.71 -2.36
C VAL A 29 5.64 -23.18 -2.35
N LEU A 30 5.37 -22.50 -3.47
CA LEU A 30 5.39 -21.03 -3.53
C LEU A 30 4.38 -20.38 -2.59
N ILE A 31 3.17 -20.95 -2.47
CA ILE A 31 2.15 -20.47 -1.52
C ILE A 31 2.64 -20.61 -0.07
N ILE A 32 3.25 -21.75 0.26
CA ILE A 32 3.81 -22.00 1.59
C ILE A 32 4.92 -20.98 1.89
N PHE A 33 5.87 -20.78 0.97
CA PHE A 33 6.92 -19.77 1.13
C PHE A 33 6.36 -18.34 1.29
N ALA A 34 5.36 -17.96 0.51
CA ALA A 34 4.71 -16.65 0.64
C ALA A 34 4.04 -16.50 2.01
N THR A 35 3.38 -17.55 2.50
CA THR A 35 2.71 -17.55 3.81
C THR A 35 3.73 -17.46 4.94
N PHE A 36 4.80 -18.24 4.91
CA PHE A 36 5.90 -18.13 5.87
C PHE A 36 6.58 -16.76 5.80
N GLY A 37 6.75 -16.19 4.61
CA GLY A 37 7.24 -14.84 4.41
C GLY A 37 6.31 -13.81 5.07
N LEU A 38 5.00 -13.92 4.88
CA LEU A 38 4.02 -13.01 5.48
C LEU A 38 3.99 -13.14 7.00
N ILE A 39 3.95 -14.37 7.53
CA ILE A 39 4.03 -14.65 8.97
C ILE A 39 5.35 -14.11 9.52
N GLY A 40 6.45 -14.32 8.80
CA GLY A 40 7.77 -13.83 9.15
C GLY A 40 7.85 -12.31 9.15
N VAL A 41 7.25 -11.62 8.18
CA VAL A 41 7.18 -10.14 8.13
C VAL A 41 6.32 -9.61 9.26
N VAL A 42 5.19 -10.25 9.55
CA VAL A 42 4.33 -9.88 10.69
C VAL A 42 5.08 -10.09 12.00
N ALA A 43 5.72 -11.24 12.20
CA ALA A 43 6.53 -11.53 13.36
C ALA A 43 7.74 -10.60 13.46
N TYR A 44 8.43 -10.31 12.36
CA TYR A 44 9.55 -9.38 12.28
C TYR A 44 9.10 -7.95 12.60
N ARG A 45 7.90 -7.55 12.18
CA ARG A 45 7.26 -6.28 12.56
C ARG A 45 6.96 -6.22 14.05
N PHE A 46 6.62 -7.36 14.66
CA PHE A 46 6.39 -7.46 16.11
C PHE A 46 7.67 -7.58 16.94
N LEU A 47 8.72 -8.21 16.40
CA LEU A 47 10.01 -8.47 17.08
C LEU A 47 11.03 -7.35 16.85
N HIS A 48 10.90 -6.63 15.74
CA HIS A 48 11.38 -5.27 15.56
C HIS A 48 10.18 -4.32 15.62
N PRO A 49 9.51 -4.16 16.79
CA PRO A 49 8.78 -2.92 17.01
C PRO A 49 9.83 -1.84 16.75
N HIS A 50 9.57 -0.95 15.79
CA HIS A 50 10.32 0.28 15.69
C HIS A 50 10.42 0.81 17.10
N LYS A 51 11.66 0.91 17.61
CA LYS A 51 11.96 1.27 19.00
C LYS A 51 10.98 2.34 19.39
N THR A 52 10.09 1.97 20.30
CA THR A 52 8.94 2.76 20.69
C THR A 52 9.42 4.14 21.08
N ALA A 53 8.93 5.17 20.38
CA ALA A 53 8.73 6.48 21.00
C ALA A 53 7.99 6.26 22.33
N PRO A 54 8.31 7.04 23.37
CA PRO A 54 7.99 6.73 24.74
C PRO A 54 6.50 6.44 24.94
N SER A 55 6.26 5.37 25.70
CA SER A 55 4.95 4.98 26.20
C SER A 55 4.21 6.22 26.73
N PRO A 56 3.03 6.57 26.19
CA PRO A 56 2.20 7.56 26.85
C PRO A 56 1.80 6.92 28.17
N VAL A 57 2.42 7.39 29.26
CA VAL A 57 1.83 7.35 30.59
C VAL A 57 0.35 7.63 30.39
N MET A 58 -0.48 6.68 30.77
CA MET A 58 -1.93 6.81 30.75
C MET A 58 -2.28 8.11 31.47
N ALA A 59 -2.46 9.18 30.70
CA ALA A 59 -3.08 10.38 31.19
C ALA A 59 -4.51 9.94 31.52
N SER A 60 -4.77 9.94 32.82
CA SER A 60 -6.05 9.64 33.43
C SER A 60 -7.20 10.09 32.55
N LEU A 61 -8.21 9.22 32.47
CA LEU A 61 -9.52 9.50 31.90
C LEU A 61 -10.07 10.80 32.50
N SER A 62 -9.78 11.93 31.85
CA SER A 62 -10.47 13.18 32.08
C SER A 62 -11.55 13.28 31.02
N SER A 63 -12.71 12.74 31.38
CA SER A 63 -14.04 13.14 30.92
C SER A 63 -14.18 13.55 29.45
N GLY A 64 -14.67 12.62 28.63
CA GLY A 64 -15.81 12.91 27.75
C GLY A 64 -15.58 13.72 26.46
N ALA A 65 -14.34 14.00 26.05
CA ALA A 65 -14.08 14.56 24.73
C ALA A 65 -13.00 13.75 24.04
N THR A 66 -13.39 12.87 23.11
CA THR A 66 -12.48 12.50 22.03
C THR A 66 -12.02 13.83 21.41
N PRO A 67 -10.71 14.09 21.27
CA PRO A 67 -10.25 15.28 20.57
C PRO A 67 -10.91 15.26 19.20
N ARG A 68 -11.90 16.15 19.01
CA ARG A 68 -12.78 16.09 17.85
C ARG A 68 -11.99 16.66 16.70
N LEU A 69 -11.38 15.73 16.00
CA LEU A 69 -10.49 15.97 14.90
C LEU A 69 -11.32 16.48 13.72
N ALA A 70 -11.44 17.80 13.64
CA ALA A 70 -12.21 18.44 12.59
C ALA A 70 -11.33 18.52 11.34
N LEU A 71 -11.49 17.53 10.45
CA LEU A 71 -10.99 17.67 9.09
C LEU A 71 -11.98 18.60 8.35
N PRO A 72 -11.55 19.75 7.81
CA PRO A 72 -12.40 20.60 7.01
C PRO A 72 -12.70 19.90 5.69
N LEU A 73 -13.82 19.18 5.66
CA LEU A 73 -14.41 18.63 4.44
C LEU A 73 -15.19 19.75 3.74
N ALA A 74 -14.97 19.95 2.45
CA ALA A 74 -15.84 20.81 1.66
C ALA A 74 -17.24 20.17 1.53
N GLU A 75 -18.25 20.99 1.25
CA GLU A 75 -19.62 20.51 1.07
C GLU A 75 -19.69 19.53 -0.12
N GLY A 76 -20.01 18.27 0.15
CA GLY A 76 -20.06 17.19 -0.85
C GLY A 76 -18.74 16.43 -1.08
N GLU A 77 -17.66 16.75 -0.36
CA GLU A 77 -16.46 15.90 -0.34
C GLU A 77 -16.65 14.67 0.54
N HIS A 78 -16.09 13.55 0.10
CA HIS A 78 -16.00 12.32 0.85
C HIS A 78 -14.55 11.81 0.87
N ILE A 79 -14.18 11.21 1.98
CA ILE A 79 -12.86 10.60 2.16
C ILE A 79 -12.84 9.29 1.39
N THR A 80 -11.91 9.13 0.46
CA THR A 80 -11.74 7.90 -0.32
C THR A 80 -10.63 7.03 0.23
N ALA A 81 -9.58 7.64 0.79
CA ALA A 81 -8.46 6.91 1.36
C ALA A 81 -7.79 7.69 2.49
N VAL A 82 -7.24 6.96 3.46
CA VAL A 82 -6.39 7.50 4.53
C VAL A 82 -5.16 6.62 4.62
N THR A 83 -3.98 7.22 4.48
CA THR A 83 -2.69 6.53 4.56
C THR A 83 -1.86 7.17 5.68
N SER A 84 -1.47 6.38 6.67
CA SER A 84 -0.49 6.82 7.66
C SER A 84 0.91 6.83 7.05
N ARG A 85 1.63 7.92 7.29
CA ARG A 85 3.01 8.11 6.85
C ARG A 85 3.94 7.87 8.05
N PRO A 86 5.14 7.29 7.85
CA PRO A 86 6.04 6.91 8.95
C PRO A 86 6.55 8.08 9.82
N ASP A 87 6.34 9.32 9.38
CA ASP A 87 6.64 10.55 10.13
C ASP A 87 5.50 10.98 11.07
N GLY A 88 4.49 10.13 11.25
CA GLY A 88 3.34 10.42 12.12
C GLY A 88 2.26 11.27 11.44
N MET A 89 2.45 11.71 10.20
CA MET A 89 1.42 12.41 9.45
C MET A 89 0.45 11.43 8.77
N MET A 90 -0.74 11.93 8.44
CA MET A 90 -1.73 11.19 7.66
C MET A 90 -1.98 11.89 6.34
N ALA A 91 -1.81 11.15 5.24
CA ALA A 91 -2.27 11.57 3.93
C ALA A 91 -3.72 11.12 3.76
N ILE A 92 -4.62 12.07 3.59
CA ILE A 92 -6.05 11.85 3.42
C ILE A 92 -6.42 12.28 2.01
N THR A 93 -6.96 11.34 1.24
CA THR A 93 -7.46 11.60 -0.11
C THR A 93 -8.95 11.87 -0.02
N LEU A 94 -9.36 13.03 -0.53
CA LEU A 94 -10.75 13.44 -0.63
C LEU A 94 -11.15 13.47 -2.10
N SER A 95 -12.38 13.07 -2.35
CA SER A 95 -13.02 13.14 -3.66
C SER A 95 -14.34 13.87 -3.50
N GLY A 96 -14.63 14.81 -4.38
CA GLY A 96 -15.86 15.60 -4.34
C GLY A 96 -16.37 15.93 -5.75
N PRO A 97 -17.53 16.58 -5.85
CA PRO A 97 -18.17 16.92 -7.12
C PRO A 97 -17.31 17.86 -8.00
N GLY A 98 -16.26 18.48 -7.45
CA GLY A 98 -15.37 19.39 -8.18
C GLY A 98 -14.02 18.82 -8.59
N GLN A 99 -13.38 17.95 -7.79
CA GLN A 99 -12.04 17.38 -8.05
C GLN A 99 -11.56 16.51 -6.87
N ALA A 100 -10.54 15.69 -7.11
CA ALA A 100 -9.81 14.99 -6.05
C ALA A 100 -8.77 15.95 -5.42
N ARG A 101 -8.58 15.86 -4.10
CA ARG A 101 -7.51 16.56 -3.39
C ARG A 101 -6.84 15.65 -2.36
N LEU A 102 -5.58 15.91 -2.08
CA LEU A 102 -4.79 15.19 -1.08
C LEU A 102 -4.42 16.15 0.05
N LEU A 103 -4.91 15.86 1.25
CA LEU A 103 -4.59 16.60 2.47
C LEU A 103 -3.53 15.84 3.25
N LEU A 104 -2.46 16.52 3.62
CA LEU A 104 -1.48 16.04 4.58
C LEU A 104 -1.80 16.63 5.94
N TRP A 105 -2.16 15.78 6.88
CA TRP A 105 -2.73 16.15 8.16
C TRP A 105 -1.85 15.63 9.31
N SER A 106 -1.55 16.49 10.29
CA SER A 106 -0.80 16.12 11.50
C SER A 106 -1.77 15.75 12.62
N PRO A 107 -1.82 14.48 13.06
CA PRO A 107 -2.64 14.06 14.19
C PRO A 107 -2.19 14.61 15.53
N GLU A 108 -0.89 14.85 15.70
CA GLU A 108 -0.37 15.36 16.96
C GLU A 108 -0.76 16.83 17.18
N ASP A 109 -0.83 17.58 16.09
CA ASP A 109 -1.12 19.02 16.12
C ASP A 109 -2.58 19.36 15.76
N GLY A 110 -3.35 18.38 15.28
CA GLY A 110 -4.70 18.60 14.77
C GLY A 110 -4.79 19.51 13.54
N ARG A 111 -3.67 19.76 12.83
CA ARG A 111 -3.59 20.75 11.74
C ARG A 111 -3.31 20.14 10.39
N ILE A 112 -3.76 20.81 9.33
CA ILE A 112 -3.36 20.49 7.96
C ILE A 112 -1.98 21.08 7.73
N VAL A 113 -1.03 20.22 7.36
CA VAL A 113 0.35 20.58 7.04
C VAL A 113 0.46 21.01 5.59
N SER A 114 -0.26 20.34 4.69
CA SER A 114 -0.25 20.66 3.27
C SER A 114 -1.53 20.19 2.61
N GLU A 115 -1.92 20.88 1.55
CA GLU A 115 -3.02 20.50 0.68
C GLU A 115 -2.54 20.50 -0.76
N LEU A 116 -2.91 19.47 -1.50
CA LEU A 116 -2.59 19.31 -2.92
C LEU A 116 -3.89 19.14 -3.70
N ASP A 117 -4.21 20.13 -4.53
CA ASP A 117 -5.34 20.06 -5.47
C ASP A 117 -4.86 19.52 -6.82
N PHE A 118 -5.37 18.36 -7.22
CA PHE A 118 -5.00 17.70 -8.46
C PHE A 118 -5.50 18.45 -9.71
N ALA A 119 -6.43 19.40 -9.58
CA ALA A 119 -6.90 20.23 -10.71
C ALA A 119 -5.93 21.34 -11.11
N SER A 120 -5.06 21.78 -10.20
CA SER A 120 -4.02 22.78 -10.51
C SER A 120 -2.88 22.21 -11.36
N ALA A 121 -2.64 20.89 -11.26
CA ALA A 121 -1.58 20.20 -12.01
C ALA A 121 -1.88 20.11 -13.52
N SER A 122 -3.15 20.13 -13.93
CA SER A 122 -3.53 20.04 -15.35
C SER A 122 -3.44 21.37 -16.11
N ARG A 123 -3.32 22.52 -15.42
CA ARG A 123 -3.23 23.86 -16.05
C ARG A 123 -1.78 24.27 -16.41
N SER A 124 -0.78 23.49 -16.03
CA SER A 124 0.65 23.78 -16.29
C SER A 124 1.16 23.30 -17.66
N GLY A 125 0.30 23.22 -18.68
CA GLY A 125 0.65 22.71 -20.02
C GLY A 125 0.26 23.59 -21.19
N ASN A 126 -0.25 24.81 -20.96
CA ASN A 126 -0.66 25.71 -22.05
C ASN A 126 -0.17 27.13 -21.80
N GLN A 127 1.05 27.43 -22.23
CA GLN A 127 1.48 28.81 -22.50
C GLN A 127 1.58 28.98 -24.03
N PRO A 128 1.02 30.08 -24.58
CA PRO A 128 1.07 30.41 -26.01
C PRO A 128 2.47 30.83 -26.48
#